data_AF-A0A970LHZ7-F1
#
_entry.id   AF-A0A970LHZ7-F1
#
_cell.length_a   1.000
_cell.length_b   1.000
_cell.length_c   1.000
_cell.angle_alpha   90.00
_cell.angle_beta   90.00
_cell.angle_gamma   90.00
#
_symmetry.space_group_name_H-M   'P 1'
#
loop_
_entity.id
_entity.type
_entity.pdbx_description
1 polymer ?
#
loop_
_entity_poly.entity_id
_entity_poly.type
_entity_poly.pdbx_seq_one_letter_code
_entity_poly.pdbx_strand_id
1 'polypeptide(L)'
;MLDKDMPYNDIPFITTIQIEETKGLQKLAEDTRVVIELLNYAISILPSPYILLDTLSLQGAKVSSGIENIVTSNYDLYAGYIFKN
;
A
#
# COMPACT_ATOMS: atom_id res chain seq x y z
N MET A 1 -14.55 20.57 -17.46
CA MET A 1 -14.10 20.67 -16.05
C MET A 1 -15.05 19.80 -15.25
N LEU A 2 -14.55 18.90 -14.38
CA LEU A 2 -15.42 18.06 -13.54
C LEU A 2 -16.23 18.95 -12.58
N ASP A 3 -17.54 18.77 -12.57
CA ASP A 3 -18.43 19.40 -11.59
C ASP A 3 -18.32 18.63 -10.27
N LYS A 4 -18.09 19.34 -9.16
CA LYS A 4 -17.91 18.74 -7.84
C LYS A 4 -19.23 18.38 -7.18
N ASP A 5 -20.33 19.02 -7.61
CA ASP A 5 -21.65 18.85 -7.01
C ASP A 5 -22.48 17.77 -7.73
N MET A 6 -21.96 17.22 -8.84
CA MET A 6 -22.59 16.16 -9.61
C MET A 6 -21.83 14.83 -9.47
N PRO A 7 -22.50 13.70 -9.18
CA PRO A 7 -21.84 12.40 -9.13
C PRO A 7 -21.31 12.02 -10.52
N TYR A 8 -20.05 11.59 -10.58
CA TYR A 8 -19.44 11.16 -11.84
C TYR A 8 -19.78 9.69 -12.11
N ASN A 9 -20.94 9.44 -12.72
CA ASN A 9 -21.43 8.08 -12.99
C ASN A 9 -20.84 7.46 -14.27
N ASP A 10 -20.27 8.27 -15.16
CA ASP A 10 -19.71 7.84 -16.44
C ASP A 10 -18.19 7.59 -16.36
N ILE A 11 -17.72 7.00 -15.24
CA ILE A 11 -16.30 6.65 -15.07
C ILE A 11 -15.92 5.64 -16.17
N PRO A 12 -14.91 5.94 -16.99
CA PRO A 12 -14.50 5.03 -18.05
C PRO A 12 -13.91 3.74 -17.46
N PHE A 13 -14.19 2.61 -18.09
CA PHE A 13 -13.56 1.34 -17.72
C PHE A 13 -12.04 1.44 -17.89
N ILE A 14 -11.29 0.90 -16.93
CA ILE A 14 -9.83 0.94 -16.97
C ILE A 14 -9.26 0.30 -18.26
N THR A 15 -9.95 -0.69 -18.82
CA THR A 15 -9.59 -1.36 -20.08
C THR A 15 -9.68 -0.47 -21.31
N THR A 16 -10.43 0.63 -21.24
CA THR A 16 -10.57 1.61 -22.33
C THR A 16 -9.55 2.72 -22.26
N ILE A 17 -8.82 2.83 -21.15
CA ILE A 17 -7.82 3.87 -20.94
C ILE A 17 -6.50 3.40 -21.56
N GLN A 18 -6.03 4.13 -22.56
CA GLN A 18 -4.67 3.95 -23.09
C GLN A 18 -3.71 4.72 -22.19
N ILE A 19 -2.81 4.00 -21.53
CA ILE A 19 -1.75 4.61 -20.72
C ILE A 19 -0.54 4.79 -21.63
N GLU A 20 -0.08 6.02 -21.80
CA GLU A 20 1.16 6.29 -22.52
C GLU A 20 2.35 5.82 -21.67
N GLU A 21 3.08 4.81 -22.15
CA GLU A 21 4.33 4.40 -21.52
C GLU A 21 5.43 5.43 -21.75
N THR A 22 5.61 6.29 -20.75
CA THR A 22 6.72 7.24 -20.74
C THR A 22 7.98 6.57 -20.20
N LYS A 23 9.15 7.08 -20.61
CA LYS A 23 10.44 6.67 -20.04
C LYS A 23 10.48 6.81 -18.51
N GLY A 24 9.77 7.80 -17.96
CA GLY A 24 9.67 8.01 -16.52
C GLY A 24 8.91 6.89 -15.81
N LEU A 25 7.77 6.47 -16.36
CA LEU A 25 6.98 5.36 -15.82
C LEU A 25 7.73 4.03 -15.91
N GLN A 26 8.41 3.78 -17.03
CA GLN A 26 9.23 2.57 -17.20
C GLN A 26 10.38 2.53 -16.19
N LYS A 27 11.07 3.66 -15.98
CA LYS A 27 12.11 3.76 -14.96
C LYS A 27 11.56 3.53 -13.55
N LEU A 28 10.44 4.17 -13.21
CA LEU A 28 9.79 3.98 -11.91
C LEU A 28 9.40 2.51 -11.68
N ALA A 29 8.84 1.84 -12.69
CA ALA A 29 8.48 0.43 -12.60
C ALA A 29 9.71 -0.46 -12.37
N GLU A 30 10.81 -0.19 -13.07
CA GLU A 30 12.07 -0.92 -12.92
C GLU A 30 12.67 -0.70 -11.52
N ASP A 31 12.80 0.56 -11.09
CA ASP A 31 13.34 0.92 -9.77
C ASP A 31 12.49 0.26 -8.65
N THR A 32 11.16 0.27 -8.80
CA THR A 32 10.24 -0.37 -7.86
C THR A 32 10.44 -1.88 -7.83
N ARG A 33 10.58 -2.53 -9.00
CA ARG A 33 10.85 -3.97 -9.08
C ARG A 33 12.14 -4.31 -8.34
N VAL A 34 13.23 -3.57 -8.57
CA VAL A 34 14.52 -3.78 -7.90
C VAL A 34 14.39 -3.67 -6.39
N VAL A 35 13.70 -2.65 -5.88
CA VAL A 35 13.50 -2.47 -4.43
C VAL A 35 12.69 -3.61 -3.82
N ILE A 36 11.64 -4.08 -4.51
CA ILE A 36 10.83 -5.22 -4.04
C ILE A 36 11.67 -6.50 -3.98
N GLU A 37 12.51 -6.75 -4.99
CA GLU A 37 13.40 -7.93 -4.98
C GLU A 37 14.42 -7.87 -3.85
N LEU A 38 14.97 -6.70 -3.55
CA LEU A 38 15.87 -6.52 -2.40
C LEU A 38 15.15 -6.78 -1.07
N LEU A 39 13.89 -6.34 -0.94
CA LEU A 39 13.06 -6.63 0.23
C LEU A 39 12.80 -8.14 0.36
N ASN A 40 12.41 -8.80 -0.73
CA ASN A 40 12.16 -10.25 -0.74
C ASN A 40 13.40 -11.04 -0.32
N TYR A 41 14.58 -10.67 -0.84
CA TYR A 41 15.85 -11.26 -0.43
C TYR A 41 16.13 -11.04 1.06
N ALA A 42 15.99 -9.81 1.55
CA ALA A 42 16.19 -9.48 2.95
C ALA A 42 15.26 -10.29 3.87
N ILE A 43 14.00 -10.48 3.47
CA ILE A 43 13.03 -11.31 4.21
C ILE A 43 13.48 -12.79 4.25
N SER A 44 13.99 -13.32 3.14
CA SER A 44 14.38 -14.74 3.02
C SER A 44 15.53 -15.16 3.96
N ILE A 45 16.36 -14.22 4.40
CA ILE A 45 17.51 -14.49 5.26
C ILE A 45 17.22 -14.26 6.76
N LEU A 46 16.00 -13.83 7.11
CA LEU A 46 15.64 -13.58 8.49
C LEU A 46 15.32 -14.87 9.25
N PRO A 47 15.69 -14.97 10.54
CA PRO A 47 15.32 -16.11 11.37
C PRO A 47 13.80 -16.29 11.54
N SER A 48 13.03 -15.21 11.48
CA SER A 48 11.56 -15.22 11.55
C SER A 48 10.98 -14.15 10.61
N PRO A 49 10.71 -14.49 9.34
CA PRO A 49 10.22 -13.53 8.34
C PRO A 49 8.81 -13.00 8.65
N TYR A 50 7.98 -13.80 9.33
CA TYR A 50 6.59 -13.46 9.65
C TYR A 50 6.46 -12.25 10.57
N ILE A 51 7.44 -12.01 11.45
CA ILE A 51 7.46 -10.83 12.33
C ILE A 51 7.47 -9.53 11.51
N LEU A 52 8.15 -9.51 10.37
CA LEU A 52 8.24 -8.33 9.52
C LEU A 52 6.95 -8.11 8.72
N LEU A 53 6.33 -9.19 8.22
CA LEU A 53 5.06 -9.10 7.51
C LEU A 53 3.95 -8.55 8.42
N ASP A 54 3.82 -9.09 9.63
CA ASP A 54 2.79 -8.67 10.58
C ASP A 54 2.99 -7.20 11.01
N THR A 55 4.24 -6.80 11.28
CA THR A 55 4.53 -5.42 11.71
C THR A 55 4.40 -4.39 10.59
N LEU A 56 4.76 -4.73 9.35
CA LEU A 56 4.59 -3.84 8.19
C LEU A 56 3.11 -3.63 7.87
N SER A 57 2.29 -4.69 7.88
CA SER A 57 0.85 -4.58 7.64
C SER A 57 0.17 -3.68 8.68
N LEU A 58 0.52 -3.82 9.96
CA LEU A 58 -0.04 -2.97 11.02
C LEU A 58 0.42 -1.51 10.93
N GLN A 59 1.68 -1.26 10.55
CA GLN A 59 2.15 0.10 10.28
C GLN A 59 1.42 0.74 9.10
N GLY A 60 1.22 -0.01 8.01
CA GLY A 60 0.43 0.42 6.86
C GLY A 60 -1.01 0.74 7.23
N ALA A 61 -1.66 -0.12 8.02
CA ALA A 61 -3.02 0.10 8.50
C ALA A 61 -3.12 1.39 9.33
N LYS A 62 -2.16 1.66 10.22
CA LYS A 62 -2.11 2.90 11.01
C LYS A 62 -2.02 4.14 10.14
N VAL A 63 -1.04 4.17 9.24
CA VAL A 63 -0.77 5.35 8.39
C VAL A 63 -1.93 5.59 7.43
N SER A 64 -2.45 4.52 6.81
CA SER A 64 -3.62 4.58 5.92
C SER A 64 -4.86 5.09 6.65
N SER A 65 -5.15 4.55 7.83
CA SER A 65 -6.27 5.01 8.67
C SER A 65 -6.12 6.47 9.10
N GLY A 66 -4.89 6.92 9.35
CA GLY A 66 -4.59 8.31 9.69
C GLY A 66 -4.97 9.30 8.58
N ILE A 67 -4.86 8.92 7.31
CA ILE A 67 -5.29 9.74 6.16
C ILE A 67 -6.81 9.96 6.21
N GLU A 68 -7.55 8.97 6.67
CA GLU A 68 -9.02 8.99 6.84
C GLU A 68 -9.46 9.60 8.20
N ASN A 69 -8.56 10.28 8.92
CA ASN A 69 -8.78 10.82 10.27
C ASN A 69 -9.13 9.76 11.35
N ILE A 70 -8.80 8.49 11.11
CA ILE A 70 -8.93 7.42 12.11
C ILE A 70 -7.60 7.30 12.85
N VAL A 71 -7.55 7.91 14.05
CA VAL A 71 -6.34 7.95 14.87
C VAL A 71 -6.23 6.70 15.73
N THR A 72 -5.10 5.99 15.62
CA THR A 72 -4.78 4.81 16.44
C THR A 72 -3.28 4.79 16.76
N SER A 73 -2.89 4.01 17.76
CA SER A 73 -1.48 3.81 18.13
C SER A 73 -0.97 2.42 17.71
N ASN A 74 0.35 2.27 17.67
CA ASN A 74 0.95 0.95 17.43
C ASN A 74 0.58 -0.03 18.56
N TYR A 75 0.49 0.47 19.80
CA TYR A 75 0.11 -0.34 20.96
C TYR A 75 -1.30 -0.89 20.81
N ASP A 76 -2.27 -0.03 20.45
CA ASP A 76 -3.66 -0.44 20.26
C ASP A 76 -3.81 -1.45 19.12
N LEU A 77 -3.04 -1.29 18.04
CA LEU A 77 -3.01 -2.22 16.93
C LEU A 77 -2.40 -3.58 17.30
N TYR A 78 -1.27 -3.59 18.01
CA TYR A 78 -0.64 -4.83 18.46
C TYR A 78 -1.50 -5.57 19.49
N ALA A 79 -2.06 -4.85 20.46
CA ALA A 79 -2.99 -5.41 21.44
C ALA A 79 -4.24 -5.97 20.75
N GLY A 80 -4.85 -5.21 19.85
CA GLY A 80 -6.01 -5.64 19.08
C GLY A 80 -5.74 -6.88 18.21
N TYR A 81 -4.53 -7.05 17.69
CA TYR A 81 -4.14 -8.22 16.90
C TYR A 81 -3.92 -9.48 17.76
N ILE A 82 -3.23 -9.33 18.90
CA ILE A 82 -2.88 -10.45 19.78
C ILE A 82 -4.09 -10.96 20.57
N PHE A 83 -4.94 -10.06 21.07
CA PHE A 83 -6.04 -10.39 22.00
C PHE A 83 -7.39 -10.70 21.32
N LYS A 84 -7.44 -10.73 19.98
CA LYS A 84 -8.66 -11.08 19.23
C LYS A 84 -8.79 -12.57 18.85
N ASN A 85 -7.91 -13.44 19.35
CA ASN A 85 -8.02 -14.89 19.22
C ASN A 85 -8.49 -15.54 20.52
#